data_AF-A0A6J5YGA2-F1
#
_entry.id   AF-A0A6J5YGA2-F1
#
_cell.length_a   1.000
_cell.length_b   1.000
_cell.length_c   1.000
_cell.angle_alpha   90.00
_cell.angle_beta   90.00
_cell.angle_gamma   90.00
#
_symmetry.space_group_name_H-M   'P 1'
#
loop_
_entity.id
_entity.type
_entity.pdbx_description
1 polymer ?
#
loop_
_entity_poly.entity_id
_entity_poly.type
_entity_poly.pdbx_seq_one_letter_code
_entity_poly.pdbx_strand_id
1 'polypeptide(L)' 'MAAEHDLWTTCFTPRELRLLASRAGLEVEQLWSVTPGEYARNLPDLDHPEFLLVARRPQV' A
#
# COMPACT_ATOMS: atom_id res chain seq x y z
N MET A 1 8.04 29.98 -0.34
CA MET A 1 7.21 29.96 0.88
C MET A 1 6.57 28.58 0.95
N ALA A 2 6.89 27.78 1.96
CA ALA A 2 6.25 26.48 2.14
C ALA A 2 4.86 26.72 2.74
N ALA A 3 3.81 26.23 2.09
CA ALA A 3 2.47 26.24 2.68
C ALA A 3 2.44 25.18 3.79
N GLU A 4 1.96 25.54 4.98
CA GLU A 4 1.67 24.56 6.03
C GLU A 4 0.58 23.61 5.51
N HIS A 5 0.87 22.32 5.46
CA HIS A 5 -0.08 21.28 5.12
C HIS A 5 -0.15 20.33 6.30
N ASP A 6 -1.36 20.16 6.84
CA ASP A 6 -1.63 19.21 7.90
C ASP A 6 -1.65 17.81 7.30
N LEU A 7 -0.47 17.19 7.19
CA LEU A 7 -0.28 15.87 6.61
C LEU A 7 -0.74 14.81 7.63
N TRP A 8 -2.04 14.64 7.79
CA TRP A 8 -2.66 13.51 8.49
C TRP A 8 -2.50 12.21 7.69
N THR A 9 -1.27 11.83 7.40
CA THR A 9 -0.96 10.56 6.76
C THR A 9 -0.66 9.55 7.85
N THR A 10 -1.64 8.73 8.20
CA THR A 10 -1.39 7.52 9.01
C THR A 10 -0.95 6.39 8.09
N CYS A 11 0.04 5.61 8.50
CA CYS A 11 0.43 4.41 7.76
C CYS A 11 -0.69 3.37 7.80
N PHE A 12 -0.89 2.64 6.70
CA PHE A 12 -1.76 1.47 6.68
C PHE A 12 -0.94 0.21 6.96
N THR A 13 -1.51 -0.67 7.77
CA THR A 13 -1.04 -2.05 7.89
C THR A 13 -1.37 -2.85 6.61
N PRO A 14 -0.66 -3.96 6.35
CA PRO A 14 -1.00 -4.84 5.24
C PRO A 14 -2.44 -5.36 5.28
N ARG A 15 -3.02 -5.54 6.50
CA ARG A 15 -4.39 -6.00 6.67
C ARG A 15 -5.39 -4.93 6.25
N GLU A 16 -5.15 -3.67 6.59
CA GLU A 16 -6.01 -2.55 6.22
C GLU A 16 -5.99 -2.33 4.70
N LEU A 17 -4.81 -2.42 4.07
CA LEU A 17 -4.71 -2.33 2.60
C LEU A 17 -5.52 -3.44 1.90
N ARG A 18 -5.46 -4.67 2.41
CA ARG A 18 -6.27 -5.79 1.88
C ARG A 18 -7.77 -5.55 2.07
N LEU A 19 -8.17 -5.03 3.22
CA LEU A 19 -9.55 -4.65 3.48
C LEU A 19 -10.00 -3.56 2.50
N LEU A 20 -9.23 -2.49 2.33
CA LEU A 20 -9.53 -1.39 1.41
C LEU A 20 -9.68 -1.88 -0.03
N ALA A 21 -8.76 -2.70 -0.52
CA ALA A 21 -8.82 -3.29 -1.85
C ALA A 21 -10.10 -4.14 -2.05
N SER A 22 -10.42 -4.99 -1.07
CA SER A 22 -11.65 -5.78 -1.08
C SER A 22 -12.91 -4.90 -1.15
N ARG A 23 -12.96 -3.82 -0.35
CA ARG A 23 -14.09 -2.87 -0.36
C ARG A 23 -14.19 -2.07 -1.66
N ALA A 24 -13.10 -1.93 -2.40
CA ALA A 24 -13.05 -1.32 -3.74
C ALA A 24 -13.39 -2.30 -4.88
N GLY A 25 -13.71 -3.56 -4.57
CA GLY A 25 -13.99 -4.60 -5.57
C GLY A 25 -12.74 -5.06 -6.32
N LEU A 26 -11.57 -4.95 -5.69
CA LEU A 26 -10.30 -5.43 -6.22
C LEU A 26 -9.89 -6.73 -5.53
N GLU A 27 -9.29 -7.64 -6.29
CA GLU A 27 -8.68 -8.85 -5.77
C GLU A 27 -7.17 -8.64 -5.65
N VAL A 28 -6.66 -8.69 -4.41
CA VAL A 28 -5.23 -8.49 -4.12
C VAL A 28 -4.43 -9.69 -4.60
N GLU A 29 -3.49 -9.46 -5.50
CA GLU A 29 -2.57 -10.48 -6.00
C GLU A 29 -1.31 -10.52 -5.16
N GLN A 30 -0.75 -9.34 -4.84
CA GLN A 30 0.52 -9.22 -4.13
C GLN A 30 0.57 -7.99 -3.23
N LEU A 31 1.40 -8.07 -2.18
CA LEU A 31 1.68 -6.97 -1.26
C LEU A 31 3.12 -7.09 -0.76
N TRP A 32 3.94 -6.06 -1.00
CA TRP A 32 5.36 -6.05 -0.67
C TRP A 32 5.77 -4.81 0.12
N SER A 33 6.77 -4.97 0.99
CA SER A 33 7.52 -3.85 1.58
C SER A 33 8.44 -3.23 0.53
N VAL A 34 8.49 -1.89 0.45
CA VAL A 34 9.35 -1.18 -0.52
C VAL A 34 9.90 0.13 0.07
N THR A 35 11.00 0.60 -0.51
CA THR A 35 11.53 1.96 -0.32
C THR A 35 11.19 2.79 -1.56
N PRO A 36 10.89 4.09 -1.46
CA PRO A 36 10.65 4.95 -2.61
C PRO A 36 11.75 4.83 -3.68
N GLY A 37 11.37 4.44 -4.89
CA GLY A 37 12.30 4.24 -6.01
C GLY A 37 13.01 2.89 -6.02
N GLU A 38 12.85 2.07 -4.99
CA GLU A 38 13.44 0.73 -4.85
C GLU A 38 12.34 -0.33 -4.76
N TYR A 39 11.67 -0.58 -5.88
CA TYR A 39 10.64 -1.61 -5.94
C TYR A 39 11.25 -3.01 -5.87
N ALA A 40 10.81 -3.78 -4.89
CA ALA A 40 11.25 -5.14 -4.66
C ALA A 40 10.09 -6.02 -4.19
N ARG A 41 10.30 -7.34 -4.20
CA ARG A 41 9.33 -8.33 -3.73
C ARG A 41 9.61 -8.73 -2.27
N ASN A 42 9.86 -7.76 -1.41
CA ASN A 42 10.14 -8.01 0.01
C ASN A 42 8.85 -8.35 0.74
N LEU A 43 8.90 -9.33 1.64
CA LEU A 43 7.75 -9.61 2.49
C LEU A 43 7.46 -8.41 3.40
N PRO A 44 6.19 -8.18 3.79
CA PRO A 44 5.85 -7.09 4.68
C PRO A 44 6.64 -7.13 6.00
N ASP A 45 7.30 -6.02 6.32
CA ASP A 45 8.14 -5.82 7.50
C ASP A 45 7.94 -4.41 8.08
N LEU A 46 8.73 -4.07 9.09
CA LEU A 46 8.71 -2.75 9.75
C LEU A 46 9.90 -1.86 9.35
N ASP A 47 10.83 -2.40 8.54
CA ASP A 47 12.07 -1.73 8.17
C ASP A 47 11.87 -0.86 6.91
N HIS A 48 10.92 -1.22 6.05
CA HIS A 48 10.58 -0.45 4.86
C HIS A 48 9.46 0.57 5.14
N PRO A 49 9.56 1.79 4.57
CA PRO A 49 8.60 2.86 4.84
C PRO A 49 7.26 2.72 4.09
N GLU A 50 7.17 1.89 3.04
CA GLU A 50 6.00 1.82 2.16
C GLU A 50 5.57 0.38 1.85
N PHE A 51 4.31 0.24 1.41
CA PHE A 51 3.77 -1.00 0.84
C PHE A 51 3.36 -0.81 -0.62
N LEU A 52 3.80 -1.72 -1.49
CA LEU A 52 3.32 -1.85 -2.86
C LEU A 52 2.24 -2.94 -2.94
N LEU A 53 1.00 -2.55 -3.24
CA LEU A 53 -0.12 -3.47 -3.44
C LEU A 53 -0.43 -3.59 -4.94
N VAL A 54 -0.41 -4.83 -5.45
CA VAL A 54 -0.86 -5.15 -6.81
C VAL A 54 -2.18 -5.91 -6.72
N ALA A 55 -3.18 -5.43 -7.44
CA ALA A 55 -4.51 -6.02 -7.45
C ALA A 55 -5.13 -5.94 -8.83
N ARG A 56 -5.98 -6.91 -9.14
CA ARG A 56 -6.76 -6.95 -10.37
C ARG A 56 -8.23 -6.64 -10.09
N ARG A 57 -8.89 -6.04 -11.08
CA ARG A 57 -10.35 -5.95 -11.10
C ARG A 57 -10.90 -7.25 -11.71
N PRO A 58 -11.74 -8.02 -11.00
CA PRO A 58 -12.39 -9.18 -11.60
C PRO A 58 -13.26 -8.75 -12.80
N GLN A 59 -13.15 -9.45 -13.92
CA GLN A 59 -14.11 -9.32 -15.01
C GLN A 59 -15.32 -10.18 -14.64
N VAL A 60 -16.48 -9.55 -14.52
CA VAL A 60 -17.77 -10.20 -14.28
C VAL A 60 -18.21 -10.93 -15.54
#